data_AF-A0A533S8Y2-F1
#
_entry.id   AF-A0A533S8Y2-F1
#
_cell.length_a   1.000
_cell.length_b   1.000
_cell.length_c   1.000
_cell.angle_alpha   90.00
_cell.angle_beta   90.00
_cell.angle_gamma   90.00
#
_symmetry.space_group_name_H-M   'P 1'
#
loop_
_entity.id
_entity.type
_entity.pdbx_description
1 polymer ?
#
loop_
_entity_poly.entity_id
_entity_poly.type
_entity_poly.pdbx_seq_one_letter_code
_entity_poly.pdbx_strand_id
1 'polypeptide(L)'
;MESAGRLDFNHQLSLSDLPYVIAWNNERCTRCGRCTSVCPVKAIEPGVMEQRLVASTGSTPLPSTIRKVTSCVKQATDIGRRCIGCATCRLVCPNDAIEPVFNSANKYHWHANKGGEPVKRGGRRNDPDVSVLDKLKFTRISMLTDPALDAGRHEFRVRTLLGRSLPPEELPLKLTGDGLIPDGMAFVPPVREIFPIRIGGMSVGALSPTMWEGLAMGIAYLNEVEKIPVVMCTGEGGMPPRLLKSPYLKYFILQIAS
;
A
#
# COMPACT_ATOMS: atom_id res chain seq x y z
N MET A 1 -4.05 13.36 54.11
CA MET A 1 -4.48 14.21 52.99
C MET A 1 -3.78 13.68 51.75
N GLU A 2 -4.52 13.13 50.80
CA GLU A 2 -3.93 12.72 49.51
C GLU A 2 -3.28 13.95 48.89
N SER A 3 -2.02 13.84 48.47
CA SER A 3 -1.43 14.86 47.60
C SER A 3 -2.33 14.92 46.37
N ALA A 4 -2.98 16.07 46.15
CA ALA A 4 -3.72 16.39 44.94
C ALA A 4 -2.74 16.43 43.75
N GLY A 5 -2.19 15.27 43.39
CA GLY A 5 -1.31 15.05 42.27
C GLY A 5 -2.11 15.26 41.00
N ARG A 6 -2.16 16.53 40.59
CA ARG A 6 -2.52 17.06 39.27
C ARG A 6 -3.60 16.25 38.53
N LEU A 7 -4.86 16.45 38.94
CA LEU A 7 -6.06 15.98 38.23
C LEU A 7 -6.39 16.78 36.95
N ASP A 8 -5.44 17.57 36.43
CA ASP A 8 -5.65 18.36 35.22
C ASP A 8 -5.23 17.56 33.98
N PHE A 9 -6.15 16.74 33.49
CA PHE A 9 -5.99 15.94 32.26
C PHE A 9 -6.57 16.64 31.02
N ASN A 10 -7.01 17.90 31.14
CA ASN A 10 -7.71 18.61 30.05
C ASN A 10 -6.85 18.81 28.79
N HIS A 11 -5.52 18.74 28.92
CA HIS A 11 -4.57 18.89 27.81
C HIS A 11 -4.08 17.56 27.22
N GLN A 12 -4.59 16.42 27.69
CA GLN A 12 -4.19 15.09 27.22
C GLN A 12 -5.28 14.50 26.33
N LEU A 13 -4.87 13.86 25.24
CA LEU A 13 -5.79 13.14 24.37
C LEU A 13 -6.36 11.91 25.07
N SER A 14 -7.63 11.64 24.84
CA SER A 14 -8.26 10.42 25.30
C SER A 14 -7.99 9.27 24.33
N LEU A 15 -8.07 8.02 24.82
CA LEU A 15 -7.99 6.86 23.93
C LEU A 15 -9.12 6.84 22.89
N SER A 16 -10.29 7.39 23.23
CA SER A 16 -11.42 7.54 22.30
C SER A 16 -11.17 8.53 21.17
N ASP A 17 -10.16 9.39 21.25
CA ASP A 17 -9.81 10.27 20.13
C ASP A 17 -8.92 9.55 19.10
N LEU A 18 -8.37 8.37 19.42
CA LEU A 18 -7.50 7.60 18.53
C LEU A 18 -8.29 6.60 17.65
N PRO A 19 -7.78 6.26 16.43
CA PRO A 19 -8.48 5.38 15.50
C PRO A 19 -8.61 3.93 15.96
N TYR A 20 -7.62 3.43 16.69
CA TYR A 20 -7.61 2.07 17.21
C TYR A 20 -7.38 2.11 18.71
N VAL A 21 -8.27 1.46 19.47
CA VAL A 21 -8.18 1.30 20.92
C VAL A 21 -7.81 -0.13 21.21
N ILE A 22 -6.83 -0.32 22.08
CA ILE A 22 -6.36 -1.65 22.49
C ILE A 22 -7.31 -2.21 23.53
N ALA A 23 -7.99 -3.30 23.17
CA ALA A 23 -8.72 -4.13 24.12
C ALA A 23 -7.73 -5.11 24.76
N TRP A 24 -7.52 -4.97 26.07
CA TRP A 24 -6.63 -5.83 26.86
C TRP A 24 -7.42 -6.55 27.95
N ASN A 25 -7.24 -7.86 28.05
CA ASN A 25 -7.89 -8.68 29.06
C ASN A 25 -6.88 -9.09 30.14
N ASN A 26 -7.14 -8.64 31.38
CA ASN A 26 -6.29 -8.90 32.54
C ASN A 26 -6.21 -10.39 32.93
N GLU A 27 -7.29 -11.14 32.77
CA GLU A 27 -7.38 -12.55 33.18
C GLU A 27 -6.59 -13.46 32.25
N ARG A 28 -6.57 -13.15 30.95
CA ARG A 28 -5.83 -13.93 29.94
C ARG A 28 -4.35 -13.56 29.85
N CYS A 29 -3.98 -12.35 30.29
CA CYS A 29 -2.65 -11.83 30.09
C CYS A 29 -1.62 -12.43 31.07
N THR A 30 -0.63 -13.13 30.54
CA THR A 30 0.52 -13.67 31.31
C THR A 30 1.63 -12.65 31.56
N ARG A 31 1.46 -11.40 31.10
CA ARG A 31 2.44 -10.30 31.32
C ARG A 31 3.84 -10.57 30.77
N CYS A 32 3.94 -11.36 29.70
CA CYS A 32 5.22 -11.72 29.07
C CYS A 32 5.91 -10.59 28.28
N GLY A 33 5.23 -9.46 27.99
CA GLY A 33 5.84 -8.30 27.31
C GLY A 33 6.09 -8.45 25.79
N ARG A 34 5.72 -9.58 25.17
CA ARG A 34 5.91 -9.81 23.73
C ARG A 34 5.18 -8.79 22.84
N CYS A 35 3.97 -8.39 23.23
CA CYS A 35 3.19 -7.41 22.49
C CYS A 35 3.84 -6.01 22.50
N THR A 36 4.43 -5.61 23.63
CA THR A 36 5.10 -4.31 23.76
C THR A 36 6.44 -4.26 23.01
N SER A 37 7.17 -5.38 22.93
CA SER A 37 8.45 -5.42 22.20
C SER A 37 8.30 -5.39 20.68
N VAL A 38 7.25 -6.03 20.14
CA VAL A 38 7.05 -6.17 18.69
C VAL A 38 6.27 -5.00 18.07
N CYS A 39 5.68 -4.11 18.87
CA CYS A 39 4.87 -3.00 18.34
C CYS A 39 5.73 -2.04 17.48
N PRO A 40 5.48 -1.93 16.16
CA PRO A 40 6.36 -1.17 15.25
C PRO A 40 6.35 0.33 15.53
N VAL A 41 5.23 0.84 16.03
CA VAL A 41 4.99 2.26 16.33
C VAL A 41 5.07 2.57 17.83
N LYS A 42 5.42 1.57 18.67
CA LYS A 42 5.48 1.69 20.13
C LYS A 42 4.22 2.30 20.75
N ALA A 43 3.05 1.85 20.27
CA ALA A 43 1.74 2.32 20.70
C ALA A 43 1.27 1.76 22.04
N ILE A 44 1.93 0.73 22.54
CA ILE A 44 1.62 0.09 23.81
C ILE A 44 2.87 -0.03 24.67
N GLU A 45 2.72 0.18 25.97
CA GLU A 45 3.77 0.18 26.98
C GLU A 45 3.32 -0.58 28.23
N PRO A 46 4.25 -1.21 28.98
CA PRO A 46 3.91 -1.79 30.28
C PRO A 46 3.53 -0.66 31.24
N GLY A 47 2.43 -0.84 31.96
CA GLY A 47 1.91 0.12 32.91
C GLY A 47 1.34 -0.54 34.15
N VAL A 48 0.95 0.29 35.12
CA VAL A 48 0.29 -0.14 36.35
C VAL A 48 -0.99 0.68 36.51
N MET A 49 -2.09 0.01 36.80
CA MET A 49 -3.36 0.65 37.13
C MET A 49 -3.72 0.35 38.58
N GLU A 50 -4.07 1.39 39.33
CA GLU A 50 -4.67 1.30 40.65
C GLU A 50 -6.19 1.39 40.50
N GLN A 51 -6.91 0.40 41.02
CA GLN A 51 -8.36 0.39 41.06
C GLN A 51 -8.82 0.40 42.52
N ARG A 52 -9.67 1.37 42.86
CA ARG A 52 -10.38 1.39 44.13
C ARG A 52 -11.66 0.58 43.98
N LEU A 53 -11.72 -0.56 44.64
CA LEU A 53 -12.87 -1.45 44.62
C LEU A 53 -13.55 -1.43 45.98
N VAL A 54 -14.89 -1.42 45.99
CA VAL A 54 -15.66 -1.68 47.19
C VAL A 54 -15.89 -3.18 47.24
N ALA A 55 -15.31 -3.85 48.21
CA ALA A 55 -15.47 -5.28 48.41
C ALA A 55 -16.15 -5.52 49.77
N SER A 56 -17.15 -6.39 49.77
CA SER A 56 -17.78 -6.92 50.96
C SER A 56 -17.30 -8.35 51.19
N THR A 57 -16.35 -8.54 52.10
CA THR A 57 -15.80 -9.87 52.43
C THR A 57 -16.13 -10.21 53.88
N GLY A 58 -16.85 -11.32 54.11
CA GLY A 58 -17.21 -11.82 55.44
C GLY A 58 -18.53 -12.60 55.44
N SER A 59 -18.89 -13.21 56.58
CA SER A 59 -20.19 -13.85 56.79
C SER A 59 -21.35 -12.84 56.93
N THR A 60 -21.03 -11.62 57.39
CA THR A 60 -21.90 -10.44 57.36
C THR A 60 -21.22 -9.37 56.49
N PRO A 61 -21.70 -9.11 55.26
CA PRO A 61 -21.00 -8.26 54.30
C PRO A 61 -21.06 -6.77 54.71
N LEU A 62 -19.97 -6.26 55.28
CA LEU A 62 -19.74 -4.81 55.45
C LEU A 62 -18.92 -4.29 54.27
N PRO A 63 -19.32 -3.18 53.61
CA PRO A 63 -18.57 -2.62 52.50
C PRO A 63 -17.26 -2.02 52.99
N SER A 64 -16.13 -2.51 52.47
CA SER A 64 -14.81 -1.97 52.74
C SER A 64 -14.14 -1.54 51.43
N THR A 65 -13.37 -0.45 51.46
CA THR A 65 -12.65 0.03 50.27
C THR A 65 -11.27 -0.61 50.19
N ILE A 66 -11.05 -1.44 49.17
CA ILE A 66 -9.77 -2.10 48.89
C ILE A 66 -9.12 -1.42 47.69
N ARG A 67 -7.81 -1.17 47.77
CA ARG A 67 -7.00 -0.70 46.63
C ARG A 67 -6.34 -1.90 45.97
N LYS A 68 -6.66 -2.17 44.71
CA LYS A 68 -6.07 -3.25 43.92
C LYS A 68 -5.13 -2.65 42.88
N VAL A 69 -3.85 -2.97 42.99
CA VAL A 69 -2.84 -2.57 42.01
C VAL A 69 -2.63 -3.70 41.02
N THR A 70 -2.79 -3.43 39.73
CA THR A 70 -2.68 -4.45 38.67
C THR A 70 -1.74 -3.95 37.56
N SER A 71 -0.75 -4.78 37.20
CA SER A 71 0.08 -4.52 36.02
C SER A 71 -0.70 -4.79 34.74
N CYS A 72 -0.59 -3.87 33.79
CA CYS A 72 -1.37 -3.84 32.56
C CYS A 72 -0.53 -3.46 31.34
N VAL A 73 -1.12 -3.64 30.16
CA VAL A 73 -0.60 -3.04 28.92
C VAL A 73 -1.34 -1.73 28.69
N LYS A 74 -0.65 -0.61 28.81
CA LYS A 74 -1.20 0.73 28.61
C LYS A 74 -0.98 1.16 27.16
N GLN A 75 -1.99 1.77 26.55
CA GLN A 75 -1.86 2.38 25.23
C GLN A 75 -1.40 3.84 25.37
N ALA A 76 -0.44 4.24 24.52
CA ALA A 76 0.00 5.62 24.42
C ALA A 76 -1.10 6.50 23.82
N THR A 77 -1.30 7.69 24.39
CA THR A 77 -2.27 8.69 23.93
C THR A 77 -1.68 9.66 22.90
N ASP A 78 -0.37 9.60 22.64
CA ASP A 78 0.30 10.44 21.65
C ASP A 78 -0.10 10.11 20.21
N ILE A 79 -0.45 11.13 19.42
CA ILE A 79 -0.82 10.99 17.99
C ILE A 79 0.30 10.32 17.16
N GLY A 80 1.55 10.63 17.49
CA GLY A 80 2.74 10.08 16.82
C GLY A 80 2.98 8.60 17.11
N ARG A 81 2.57 8.13 18.30
CA ARG A 81 2.66 6.73 18.74
C ARG A 81 1.31 6.02 18.71
N ARG A 82 0.34 6.52 17.93
CA ARG A 82 -0.99 5.89 17.86
C ARG A 82 -0.93 4.46 17.32
N CYS A 83 -1.84 3.62 17.75
CA CYS A 83 -2.03 2.30 17.14
C CYS A 83 -2.54 2.45 15.70
N ILE A 84 -1.92 1.71 14.76
CA ILE A 84 -2.28 1.71 13.33
C ILE A 84 -3.13 0.50 12.90
N GLY A 85 -3.55 -0.34 13.85
CA GLY A 85 -4.41 -1.50 13.56
C GLY A 85 -3.72 -2.70 12.91
N CYS A 86 -2.39 -2.77 12.87
CA CYS A 86 -1.63 -3.86 12.24
C CYS A 86 -1.79 -5.25 12.90
N ALA A 87 -2.43 -5.33 14.07
CA ALA A 87 -2.70 -6.57 14.80
C ALA A 87 -1.48 -7.45 15.18
N THR A 88 -0.24 -6.96 15.00
CA THR A 88 0.96 -7.70 15.40
C THR A 88 0.98 -8.08 16.87
N CYS A 89 0.41 -7.25 17.74
CA CYS A 89 0.30 -7.53 19.17
C CYS A 89 -0.57 -8.76 19.47
N ARG A 90 -1.61 -9.00 18.67
CA ARG A 90 -2.47 -10.20 18.77
C ARG A 90 -1.72 -11.43 18.28
N LEU A 91 -1.05 -11.33 17.13
CA LEU A 91 -0.28 -12.43 16.53
C LEU A 91 0.78 -13.02 17.47
N VAL A 92 1.44 -12.18 18.28
CA VAL A 92 2.49 -12.63 19.21
C VAL A 92 1.96 -13.03 20.60
N CYS A 93 0.68 -12.83 20.87
CA CYS A 93 0.08 -13.12 22.16
C CYS A 93 -0.28 -14.62 22.25
N PRO A 94 0.26 -15.38 23.21
CA PRO A 94 -0.03 -16.81 23.31
C PRO A 94 -1.46 -17.13 23.75
N ASN A 95 -2.15 -16.18 24.41
CA ASN A 95 -3.46 -16.37 25.03
C ASN A 95 -4.55 -15.47 24.44
N ASP A 96 -4.29 -14.80 23.30
CA ASP A 96 -5.20 -13.81 22.70
C ASP A 96 -5.74 -12.78 23.72
N ALA A 97 -4.84 -12.29 24.58
CA ALA A 97 -5.19 -11.38 25.67
C ALA A 97 -5.22 -9.89 25.25
N ILE A 98 -4.89 -9.59 23.99
CA ILE A 98 -4.78 -8.22 23.48
C ILE A 98 -5.18 -8.16 22.01
N GLU A 99 -6.00 -7.17 21.64
CA GLU A 99 -6.38 -6.91 20.26
C GLU A 99 -6.60 -5.41 19.99
N PRO A 100 -6.26 -4.91 18.80
CA PRO A 100 -6.65 -3.56 18.39
C PRO A 100 -8.09 -3.57 17.86
N VAL A 101 -8.96 -2.75 18.44
CA VAL A 101 -10.34 -2.54 18.02
C VAL A 101 -10.45 -1.19 17.32
N PHE A 102 -11.05 -1.17 16.14
CA PHE A 102 -11.28 0.08 15.42
C PHE A 102 -12.39 0.90 16.10
N ASN A 103 -12.10 2.18 16.31
CA ASN A 103 -13.02 3.15 16.90
C ASN A 103 -13.59 4.03 15.78
N SER A 104 -14.87 3.85 15.48
CA SER A 104 -15.57 4.63 14.44
C SER A 104 -15.74 6.10 14.80
N ALA A 105 -15.81 6.44 16.09
CA ALA A 105 -16.00 7.80 16.59
C ALA A 105 -14.68 8.55 16.85
N ASN A 106 -13.57 8.10 16.24
CA ASN A 106 -12.25 8.66 16.49
C ASN A 106 -12.12 10.11 16.00
N LYS A 107 -11.27 10.89 16.68
CA LYS A 107 -10.99 12.29 16.35
C LYS A 107 -9.62 12.53 15.75
N TYR A 108 -9.02 11.50 15.17
CA TYR A 108 -7.63 11.54 14.72
C TYR A 108 -7.33 12.67 13.74
N HIS A 109 -8.20 12.89 12.75
CA HIS A 109 -7.96 13.88 11.70
C HIS A 109 -7.87 15.32 12.25
N TRP A 110 -8.69 15.67 13.25
CA TRP A 110 -8.64 16.98 13.91
C TRP A 110 -7.31 17.20 14.63
N HIS A 111 -6.77 16.15 15.24
CA HIS A 111 -5.52 16.24 16.01
C HIS A 111 -4.27 16.15 15.14
N ALA A 112 -4.34 15.42 14.02
CA ALA A 112 -3.20 15.13 13.19
C ALA A 112 -2.94 16.21 12.11
N ASN A 113 -3.99 16.88 11.62
CA ASN A 113 -3.89 17.95 10.64
C ASN A 113 -3.54 19.31 11.30
N LYS A 114 -2.40 19.37 12.00
CA LYS A 114 -1.95 20.62 12.65
C LYS A 114 -1.55 21.65 11.58
N GLY A 115 -1.98 22.90 11.75
CA GLY A 115 -1.64 23.98 10.82
C GLY A 115 -2.43 23.99 9.51
N GLY A 116 -3.54 23.23 9.42
CA GLY A 116 -4.39 23.19 8.22
C GLY A 116 -3.84 22.30 7.10
N GLU A 117 -2.67 21.71 7.27
CA GLU A 117 -2.14 20.73 6.33
C GLU A 117 -2.68 19.33 6.63
N PRO A 118 -3.26 18.63 5.64
CA PRO A 118 -3.66 17.24 5.81
C PRO A 118 -2.45 16.35 6.01
N VAL A 119 -2.57 15.33 6.89
CA VAL A 119 -1.52 14.32 7.08
C VAL A 119 -1.18 13.65 5.75
N LYS A 120 0.05 13.88 5.29
CA LYS A 120 0.61 13.26 4.09
C LYS A 120 1.00 11.81 4.40
N ARG A 121 0.13 10.86 4.06
CA ARG A 121 0.44 9.42 4.10
C ARG A 121 1.01 9.00 2.75
N GLY A 122 2.23 8.47 2.73
CA GLY A 122 2.82 7.95 1.50
C GLY A 122 2.04 6.75 0.96
N GLY A 123 1.63 6.84 -0.31
CA GLY A 123 1.35 5.70 -1.19
C GLY A 123 0.04 4.92 -0.96
N ARG A 124 -0.92 5.16 -1.87
CA ARG A 124 -2.11 4.33 -2.21
C ARG A 124 -3.39 4.55 -1.39
N ARG A 125 -4.51 4.54 -2.13
CA ARG A 125 -5.91 4.74 -1.67
C ARG A 125 -6.27 3.67 -0.64
N ASN A 126 -6.70 4.09 0.55
CA ASN A 126 -7.19 3.22 1.63
C ASN A 126 -8.73 3.33 1.73
N ASP A 127 -9.39 3.08 0.61
CA ASP A 127 -10.85 3.10 0.50
C ASP A 127 -11.34 1.65 0.61
N PRO A 128 -12.18 1.31 1.61
CA PRO A 128 -12.70 -0.04 1.78
C PRO A 128 -13.74 -0.43 0.71
N ASP A 129 -14.17 0.52 -0.13
CA ASP A 129 -15.10 0.25 -1.21
C ASP A 129 -14.50 -0.63 -2.31
N VAL A 130 -15.37 -1.44 -2.91
CA VAL A 130 -15.06 -2.34 -4.04
C VAL A 130 -14.40 -1.54 -5.18
N SER A 131 -13.29 -2.06 -5.71
CA SER A 131 -12.52 -1.36 -6.73
C SER A 131 -13.35 -1.15 -8.00
N VAL A 132 -13.03 -0.12 -8.78
CA VAL A 132 -13.73 0.14 -10.05
C VAL A 132 -13.65 -1.06 -10.99
N LEU A 133 -12.51 -1.78 -10.99
CA LEU A 133 -12.32 -2.97 -11.83
C LEU A 133 -13.25 -4.12 -11.42
N ASP A 134 -13.50 -4.30 -10.12
CA ASP A 134 -14.41 -5.33 -9.61
C ASP A 134 -15.88 -5.03 -9.91
N LYS A 135 -16.21 -3.75 -10.18
CA LYS A 135 -17.55 -3.32 -10.59
C LYS A 135 -17.81 -3.55 -12.08
N LEU A 136 -16.76 -3.72 -12.90
CA LEU A 136 -16.90 -3.97 -14.33
C LEU A 136 -17.28 -5.44 -14.57
N LYS A 137 -18.44 -5.65 -15.19
CA LYS A 137 -18.91 -6.97 -15.63
C LYS A 137 -18.94 -7.03 -17.15
N PHE A 138 -18.19 -7.95 -17.73
CA PHE A 138 -18.25 -8.25 -19.16
C PHE A 138 -19.42 -9.20 -19.42
N THR A 139 -20.55 -8.68 -19.89
CA THR A 139 -21.81 -9.43 -20.06
C THR A 139 -22.02 -9.98 -21.48
N ARG A 140 -21.28 -9.45 -22.48
CA ARG A 140 -21.34 -9.92 -23.86
C ARG A 140 -20.41 -11.11 -24.05
N ILE A 141 -20.97 -12.31 -23.88
CA ILE A 141 -20.33 -13.56 -24.29
C ILE A 141 -21.10 -14.12 -25.50
N SER A 142 -20.39 -14.53 -26.55
CA SER A 142 -21.02 -15.22 -27.67
C SER A 142 -21.41 -16.62 -27.22
N MET A 143 -22.72 -16.88 -27.14
CA MET A 143 -23.27 -18.16 -26.71
C MET A 143 -23.63 -19.11 -27.87
N LEU A 144 -23.98 -18.55 -29.04
CA LEU A 144 -24.61 -19.29 -30.14
C LEU A 144 -24.01 -19.01 -31.51
N THR A 145 -23.67 -17.75 -31.81
CA THR A 145 -23.28 -17.34 -33.17
C THR A 145 -21.81 -17.58 -33.47
N ASP A 146 -20.93 -17.41 -32.47
CA ASP A 146 -19.50 -17.73 -32.57
C ASP A 146 -19.08 -18.57 -31.34
N PRO A 147 -18.53 -19.79 -31.52
CA PRO A 147 -18.07 -20.60 -30.40
C PRO A 147 -16.93 -19.89 -29.66
N ALA A 148 -16.96 -19.91 -28.33
CA ALA A 148 -15.87 -19.37 -27.52
C ALA A 148 -14.58 -20.17 -27.76
N LEU A 149 -13.48 -19.47 -28.04
CA LEU A 149 -12.17 -20.08 -28.17
C LEU A 149 -11.60 -20.40 -26.79
N ASP A 150 -11.04 -21.61 -26.65
CA ASP A 150 -10.41 -22.07 -25.42
C ASP A 150 -8.98 -21.51 -25.30
N ALA A 151 -8.75 -20.69 -24.26
CA ALA A 151 -7.47 -20.07 -23.91
C ALA A 151 -6.31 -21.06 -23.71
N GLY A 152 -6.59 -22.31 -23.31
CA GLY A 152 -5.56 -23.32 -23.07
C GLY A 152 -5.22 -24.17 -24.29
N ARG A 153 -6.11 -24.24 -25.28
CA ARG A 153 -5.95 -25.09 -26.49
C ARG A 153 -5.68 -24.31 -27.77
N HIS A 154 -5.99 -23.02 -27.80
CA HIS A 154 -5.78 -22.16 -28.96
C HIS A 154 -4.71 -21.10 -28.66
N GLU A 155 -3.96 -20.73 -29.69
CA GLU A 155 -2.98 -19.66 -29.58
C GLU A 155 -3.63 -18.30 -29.83
N PHE A 156 -3.45 -17.38 -28.89
CA PHE A 156 -3.94 -16.00 -29.01
C PHE A 156 -2.77 -15.06 -29.21
N ARG A 157 -2.77 -14.34 -30.33
CA ARG A 157 -1.81 -13.26 -30.54
C ARG A 157 -2.31 -11.98 -29.89
N VAL A 158 -1.85 -11.72 -28.68
CA VAL A 158 -2.21 -10.51 -27.92
C VAL A 158 -1.09 -9.47 -28.05
N ARG A 159 -1.18 -8.62 -29.07
CA ARG A 159 -0.22 -7.54 -29.34
C ARG A 159 -0.94 -6.25 -29.65
N THR A 160 -0.32 -5.12 -29.30
CA THR A 160 -0.82 -3.77 -29.56
C THR A 160 0.31 -2.89 -30.06
N LEU A 161 -0.03 -1.80 -30.75
CA LEU A 161 0.94 -0.84 -31.26
C LEU A 161 1.10 0.30 -30.26
N LEU A 162 2.35 0.60 -29.92
CA LEU A 162 2.71 1.71 -29.05
C LEU A 162 3.65 2.68 -29.79
N GLY A 163 3.22 3.93 -29.92
CA GLY A 163 3.98 4.99 -30.56
C GLY A 163 3.06 6.07 -31.11
N ARG A 164 3.63 7.02 -31.84
CA ARG A 164 2.86 8.04 -32.55
C ARG A 164 2.44 7.49 -33.91
N SER A 165 1.19 7.07 -34.01
CA SER A 165 0.58 6.74 -35.31
C SER A 165 0.23 8.03 -36.02
N LEU A 166 0.81 8.26 -37.20
CA LEU A 166 0.47 9.42 -38.03
C LEU A 166 -0.88 9.19 -38.72
N PRO A 167 -1.68 10.24 -38.94
CA PRO A 167 -2.85 10.15 -39.80
C PRO A 167 -2.45 9.83 -41.24
N PRO A 168 -3.33 9.24 -42.06
CA PRO A 168 -3.00 8.83 -43.44
C PRO A 168 -2.45 9.96 -44.32
N GLU A 169 -2.87 11.20 -44.09
CA GLU A 169 -2.47 12.39 -44.84
C GLU A 169 -1.02 12.83 -44.56
N GLU A 170 -0.49 12.52 -43.37
CA GLU A 170 0.87 12.88 -42.95
C GLU A 170 1.87 11.73 -43.18
N LEU A 171 1.42 10.60 -43.75
CA LEU A 171 2.31 9.50 -44.08
C LEU A 171 3.24 9.92 -45.22
N PRO A 172 4.56 9.72 -45.10
CA PRO A 172 5.51 10.05 -46.15
C PRO A 172 5.51 8.95 -47.22
N LEU A 173 4.38 8.76 -47.87
CA LEU A 173 4.19 7.77 -48.93
C LEU A 173 3.53 8.47 -50.12
N LYS A 174 4.19 8.40 -51.29
CA LYS A 174 3.64 8.84 -52.57
C LYS A 174 3.21 7.63 -53.39
N LEU A 175 2.01 7.69 -53.93
CA LEU A 175 1.52 6.75 -54.93
C LEU A 175 2.21 7.02 -56.27
N THR A 176 2.98 6.05 -56.76
CA THR A 176 3.61 6.10 -58.08
C THR A 176 3.24 4.81 -58.83
N GLY A 177 2.28 4.91 -59.75
CA GLY A 177 1.67 3.72 -60.37
C GLY A 177 0.88 2.89 -59.34
N ASP A 178 1.11 1.57 -59.32
CA ASP A 178 0.50 0.63 -58.36
C ASP A 178 1.31 0.48 -57.05
N GLY A 179 2.38 1.26 -56.88
CA GLY A 179 3.29 1.18 -55.73
C GLY A 179 3.26 2.43 -54.83
N LEU A 180 3.47 2.21 -53.52
CA LEU A 180 3.73 3.27 -52.55
C LEU A 180 5.24 3.44 -52.37
N ILE A 181 5.75 4.64 -52.68
CA ILE A 181 7.17 4.98 -52.54
C ILE A 181 7.35 5.95 -51.35
N PRO A 182 8.37 5.79 -50.49
CA PRO A 182 8.64 6.73 -49.41
C PRO A 182 8.92 8.13 -49.95
N ASP A 183 8.12 9.11 -49.53
CA ASP A 183 8.30 10.52 -49.86
C ASP A 183 9.05 11.24 -48.74
N GLY A 184 10.38 11.17 -48.77
CA GLY A 184 11.30 12.19 -48.28
C GLY A 184 11.20 12.72 -46.83
N MET A 185 10.29 12.28 -45.97
CA MET A 185 10.31 12.72 -44.56
C MET A 185 11.58 12.18 -43.90
N ALA A 186 12.32 13.09 -43.28
CA ALA A 186 13.56 12.78 -42.57
C ALA A 186 13.35 11.89 -41.33
N PHE A 187 12.13 11.86 -40.76
CA PHE A 187 11.85 11.11 -39.53
C PHE A 187 10.39 10.66 -39.42
N VAL A 188 10.16 9.35 -39.47
CA VAL A 188 8.89 8.73 -39.09
C VAL A 188 8.97 8.33 -37.61
N PRO A 189 8.04 8.78 -36.75
CA PRO A 189 8.02 8.37 -35.36
C PRO A 189 7.96 6.85 -35.24
N PRO A 190 8.82 6.23 -34.41
CA PRO A 190 8.84 4.78 -34.29
C PRO A 190 7.57 4.28 -33.59
N VAL A 191 6.88 3.34 -34.24
CA VAL A 191 5.80 2.55 -33.65
C VAL A 191 6.34 1.16 -33.35
N ARG A 192 6.15 0.69 -32.12
CA ARG A 192 6.60 -0.62 -31.65
C ARG A 192 5.42 -1.50 -31.31
N GLU A 193 5.48 -2.77 -31.71
CA GLU A 193 4.52 -3.78 -31.31
C GLU A 193 4.88 -4.27 -29.90
N ILE A 194 3.94 -4.17 -28.96
CA ILE A 194 4.12 -4.55 -27.56
C ILE A 194 3.00 -5.48 -27.10
N PHE A 195 3.26 -6.24 -26.06
CA PHE A 195 2.21 -6.85 -25.26
C PHE A 195 1.44 -5.72 -24.56
N PRO A 196 0.11 -5.80 -24.37
CA PRO A 196 -0.70 -4.72 -23.79
C PRO A 196 -0.47 -4.51 -22.28
N ILE A 197 0.76 -4.73 -21.82
CA ILE A 197 1.23 -4.42 -20.47
C ILE A 197 2.53 -3.62 -20.61
N ARG A 198 2.58 -2.48 -19.93
CA ARG A 198 3.77 -1.67 -19.75
C ARG A 198 4.08 -1.57 -18.28
N ILE A 199 5.35 -1.75 -17.93
CA ILE A 199 5.81 -1.49 -16.57
C ILE A 199 5.97 0.03 -16.39
N GLY A 200 5.27 0.58 -15.40
CA GLY A 200 5.25 2.01 -15.10
C GLY A 200 6.64 2.58 -14.77
N GLY A 201 6.80 3.89 -14.99
CA GLY A 201 8.04 4.59 -14.72
C GLY A 201 8.29 4.71 -13.22
N MET A 202 9.31 4.01 -12.71
CA MET A 202 9.76 4.13 -11.33
C MET A 202 11.21 4.60 -11.34
N SER A 203 11.45 5.81 -10.81
CA SER A 203 12.77 6.43 -10.85
C SER A 203 13.78 5.65 -10.02
N VAL A 204 15.01 5.58 -10.53
CA VAL A 204 16.18 5.28 -9.70
C VAL A 204 16.24 6.33 -8.59
N GLY A 205 16.16 5.91 -7.33
CA GLY A 205 16.02 6.80 -6.17
C GLY A 205 14.67 6.66 -5.45
N ALA A 206 13.57 6.45 -6.18
CA ALA A 206 12.31 6.00 -5.58
C ALA A 206 12.35 4.50 -5.29
N LEU A 207 12.98 3.73 -6.18
CA LEU A 207 13.37 2.35 -5.94
C LEU A 207 14.86 2.26 -5.59
N SER A 208 15.21 1.28 -4.75
CA SER A 208 16.60 0.89 -4.56
C SER A 208 17.22 0.44 -5.89
N PRO A 209 18.50 0.76 -6.17
CA PRO A 209 19.15 0.38 -7.43
C PRO A 209 19.06 -1.12 -7.76
N THR A 210 19.19 -2.00 -6.77
CA THR A 210 19.10 -3.46 -6.95
C THR A 210 17.72 -3.92 -7.41
N MET A 211 16.65 -3.33 -6.86
CA MET A 211 15.28 -3.59 -7.31
C MET A 211 15.05 -3.12 -8.75
N TRP A 212 15.58 -1.95 -9.10
CA TRP A 212 15.47 -1.40 -10.45
C TRP A 212 16.20 -2.28 -11.47
N GLU A 213 17.42 -2.71 -11.15
CA GLU A 213 18.18 -3.67 -11.96
C GLU A 213 17.48 -5.03 -12.09
N GLY A 214 16.87 -5.53 -11.01
CA GLY A 214 16.07 -6.75 -11.04
C GLY A 214 14.88 -6.66 -12.00
N LEU A 215 14.18 -5.51 -12.01
CA LEU A 215 13.11 -5.25 -12.99
C LEU A 215 13.67 -5.24 -14.42
N ALA A 216 14.80 -4.58 -14.64
CA ALA A 216 15.47 -4.52 -15.94
C ALA A 216 15.83 -5.91 -16.48
N MET A 217 16.35 -6.78 -15.62
CA MET A 217 16.63 -8.18 -15.96
C MET A 217 15.36 -8.95 -16.29
N GLY A 218 14.28 -8.75 -15.51
CA GLY A 218 12.98 -9.39 -15.77
C GLY A 218 12.41 -9.02 -17.15
N ILE A 219 12.55 -7.76 -17.56
CA ILE A 219 12.10 -7.31 -18.89
C ILE A 219 12.93 -7.94 -20.00
N ALA A 220 14.26 -7.97 -19.82
CA ALA A 220 15.14 -8.63 -20.78
C ALA A 220 14.78 -10.11 -20.92
N TYR A 221 14.51 -10.80 -19.82
CA TYR A 221 14.06 -12.19 -19.82
C TYR A 221 12.73 -12.39 -20.56
N LEU A 222 11.72 -11.57 -20.25
CA LEU A 222 10.40 -11.67 -20.91
C LEU A 222 10.51 -11.49 -22.42
N ASN A 223 11.38 -10.60 -22.89
CA ASN A 223 11.54 -10.36 -24.32
C ASN A 223 12.42 -11.40 -25.02
N GLU A 224 13.57 -11.74 -24.43
CA GLU A 224 14.57 -12.59 -25.09
C GLU A 224 14.29 -14.08 -24.92
N VAL A 225 13.73 -14.51 -23.78
CA VAL A 225 13.43 -15.92 -23.48
C VAL A 225 11.96 -16.22 -23.78
N GLU A 226 11.03 -15.53 -23.12
CA GLU A 226 9.58 -15.80 -23.25
C GLU A 226 8.97 -15.23 -24.54
N LYS A 227 9.72 -14.42 -25.29
CA LYS A 227 9.27 -13.76 -26.53
C LYS A 227 7.99 -12.93 -26.35
N ILE A 228 7.76 -12.42 -25.14
CA ILE A 228 6.66 -11.51 -24.82
C ILE A 228 7.20 -10.08 -24.92
N PRO A 229 6.72 -9.26 -25.88
CA PRO A 229 7.28 -7.94 -26.12
C PRO A 229 6.84 -6.92 -25.07
N VAL A 230 7.48 -6.93 -23.90
CA VAL A 230 7.17 -6.03 -22.77
C VAL A 230 8.12 -4.84 -22.76
N VAL A 231 7.61 -3.67 -22.41
CA VAL A 231 8.38 -2.43 -22.28
C VAL A 231 8.25 -1.82 -20.89
N MET A 232 9.30 -1.14 -20.44
CA MET A 232 9.34 -0.42 -19.16
C MET A 232 9.75 1.04 -19.34
N CYS A 233 9.11 1.93 -18.61
CA CYS A 233 9.58 3.31 -18.50
C CYS A 233 10.68 3.45 -17.43
N THR A 234 11.71 4.25 -17.68
CA THR A 234 12.82 4.43 -16.72
C THR A 234 12.45 5.21 -15.46
N GLY A 235 11.39 6.03 -15.53
CA GLY A 235 11.12 7.04 -14.52
C GLY A 235 12.04 8.26 -14.66
N GLU A 236 11.85 9.24 -13.78
CA GLU A 236 12.51 10.57 -13.81
C GLU A 236 13.96 10.56 -13.31
N GLY A 237 14.38 9.48 -12.65
CA GLY A 237 15.70 9.38 -12.01
C GLY A 237 16.86 9.11 -12.97
N GLY A 238 16.60 9.16 -14.28
CA GLY A 238 17.57 8.85 -15.32
C GLY A 238 17.91 7.37 -15.43
N MET A 239 18.94 7.08 -16.21
CA MET A 239 19.42 5.72 -16.52
C MET A 239 20.91 5.61 -16.19
N PRO A 240 21.36 4.57 -15.47
CA PRO A 240 22.78 4.37 -15.21
C PRO A 240 23.61 4.34 -16.50
N PRO A 241 24.76 5.05 -16.58
CA PRO A 241 25.56 5.14 -17.81
C PRO A 241 26.02 3.80 -18.38
N ARG A 242 26.22 2.79 -17.52
CA ARG A 242 26.54 1.42 -17.93
C ARG A 242 25.40 0.78 -18.72
N LEU A 243 24.16 0.98 -18.30
CA LEU A 243 22.98 0.40 -18.94
C LEU A 243 22.58 1.15 -20.22
N LEU A 244 22.98 2.42 -20.37
CA LEU A 244 22.83 3.14 -21.65
C LEU A 244 23.64 2.49 -22.80
N LYS A 245 24.70 1.75 -22.48
CA LYS A 245 25.49 1.00 -23.47
C LYS A 245 24.98 -0.44 -23.68
N SER A 246 23.96 -0.85 -22.92
CA SER A 246 23.43 -2.20 -22.97
C SER A 246 22.59 -2.42 -24.23
N PRO A 247 22.68 -3.58 -24.90
CA PRO A 247 21.82 -3.92 -26.02
C PRO A 247 20.34 -4.03 -25.61
N TYR A 248 20.07 -4.24 -24.31
CA TYR A 248 18.72 -4.36 -23.76
C TYR A 248 18.01 -3.02 -23.58
N LEU A 249 18.70 -1.89 -23.82
CA LEU A 249 18.09 -0.56 -23.75
C LEU A 249 16.89 -0.41 -24.70
N LYS A 250 16.85 -1.19 -25.79
CA LYS A 250 15.72 -1.24 -26.75
C LYS A 250 14.36 -1.54 -26.10
N TYR A 251 14.34 -2.18 -24.94
CA TYR A 251 13.11 -2.51 -24.18
C TYR A 251 12.63 -1.40 -23.26
N PHE A 252 13.40 -0.32 -23.15
CA PHE A 252 13.09 0.80 -22.27
C PHE A 252 12.46 1.97 -23.04
N ILE A 253 11.63 2.72 -22.33
CA ILE A 253 11.13 4.02 -22.74
C ILE A 253 11.77 5.03 -21.79
N LEU A 254 12.68 5.84 -22.32
CA LEU A 254 13.35 6.88 -21.54
C LEU A 254 12.33 8.00 -21.27
N GLN A 255 12.10 8.27 -19.99
CA GLN A 255 11.27 9.41 -19.58
C GLN A 255 12.14 10.67 -19.59
N ILE A 256 11.64 11.71 -20.23
CA ILE A 256 12.20 13.07 -20.17
C ILE A 256 11.19 13.88 -19.33
N ALA A 257 11.63 14.35 -18.17
CA ALA A 257 10.83 15.13 -17.23
C ALA A 257 11.50 16.48 -16.94
N SER A 258 10.71 17.43 -16.46
CA SER A 258 11.07 18.83 -16.19
C SER A 258 11.96 18.99 -14.96
#